data_AF-A0A1J4KU68-F1
#
_entry.id   AF-A0A1J4KU68-F1
#
_cell.length_a   1.000
_cell.length_b   1.000
_cell.length_c   1.000
_cell.angle_alpha   90.00
_cell.angle_beta   90.00
_cell.angle_gamma   90.00
#
_symmetry.space_group_name_H-M   'P 1'
#
loop_
_entity.id
_entity.type
_entity.pdbx_description
1 polymer ?
#
loop_
_entity_poly.entity_id
_entity_poly.type
_entity_poly.pdbx_seq_one_letter_code
_entity_poly.pdbx_strand_id
1 'polypeptide(L)'
;MINLSLACLTLSTLTNSPFISSTFLSKDSKSSFFKLQLSHFSHSFYLSHIQSSGFKQAIFSGCNFNNFLSNVIKVDQINRMRFQSPNKRMIFSFDNVTVENCRFVKIKNCENTGGALTVFASLIIFNSYFHDCCGSEGGCISGHDHFNCSFTTFELCRAKQSAAFDIRTHAKSQILVSNVAAQALTADFFAFCYATTKGEFNVDYSNLTDMYANQCVGSLEENGGTYINKFTMFVRSKAKVHNGCLTIRSSQNFKIENCLFLECSHCSAENNAGASLLIYDNPYANLISDTLFVNCDADNSFNVAIASGASMKFTRCKFTGAREKEVNNQNMILDSTEFKQSIESNDVMNDFQQHFTGKTIGYTQIGKEENNVVGNTMPEKNMPLIHFVAVCISLVISFILQKMTTCIMYSVCSRKNMRENL
;
A
#
# COMPACT_ATOMS: atom_id res chain seq x y z
N MET A 1 5.09 -27.11 16.28
CA MET A 1 5.38 -25.70 15.97
C MET A 1 6.75 -25.67 15.30
N ILE A 2 6.84 -25.18 14.06
CA ILE A 2 8.13 -24.96 13.38
C ILE A 2 8.28 -23.45 13.22
N ASN A 3 9.28 -22.87 13.88
CA ASN A 3 9.62 -21.47 13.75
C ASN A 3 10.91 -21.35 12.94
N LEU A 4 10.83 -20.71 11.79
CA LEU A 4 12.01 -20.30 11.03
C LEU A 4 12.35 -18.87 11.43
N SER A 5 13.59 -18.61 11.82
CA SER A 5 14.08 -17.26 12.07
C SER A 5 15.41 -17.05 11.36
N LEU A 6 15.46 -15.99 10.55
CA LEU A 6 16.69 -15.51 9.92
C LEU A 6 16.99 -14.12 10.45
N ALA A 7 18.17 -13.93 11.03
CA ALA A 7 18.59 -12.67 11.62
C ALA A 7 19.92 -12.20 11.02
N CYS A 8 20.03 -10.88 10.79
CA CYS A 8 21.29 -10.18 10.49
C CYS A 8 22.05 -10.72 9.27
N LEU A 9 21.36 -11.00 8.17
CA LEU A 9 21.99 -11.40 6.91
C LEU A 9 22.21 -10.20 6.00
N THR A 10 23.44 -9.99 5.55
CA THR A 10 23.78 -9.01 4.51
C THR A 10 24.18 -9.73 3.23
N LEU A 11 23.47 -9.48 2.13
CA LEU A 11 23.80 -10.04 0.81
C LEU A 11 23.62 -8.99 -0.28
N SER A 12 24.60 -8.92 -1.18
CA SER A 12 24.56 -8.07 -2.36
C SER A 12 25.08 -8.88 -3.55
N THR A 13 24.17 -9.46 -4.32
CA THR A 13 24.52 -10.36 -5.44
C THR A 13 23.57 -10.16 -6.60
N LEU A 14 24.07 -10.27 -7.84
CA LEU A 14 23.24 -10.32 -9.05
C LEU A 14 22.76 -11.75 -9.30
N THR A 15 22.13 -12.37 -8.30
CA THR A 15 21.67 -13.76 -8.37
C THR A 15 20.17 -13.85 -8.11
N ASN A 16 19.62 -15.04 -8.29
CA ASN A 16 18.28 -15.36 -7.79
C ASN A 16 18.25 -15.12 -6.27
N SER A 17 17.10 -14.66 -5.75
CA SER A 17 16.92 -14.48 -4.30
C SER A 17 17.20 -15.79 -3.58
N PRO A 18 18.00 -15.76 -2.49
CA PRO A 18 17.99 -16.88 -1.56
C PRO A 18 16.57 -16.99 -1.00
N PHE A 19 16.13 -18.21 -0.69
CA PHE A 19 14.80 -18.54 -0.14
C PHE A 19 13.67 -18.73 -1.15
N ILE A 20 13.63 -19.95 -1.69
CA ILE A 20 12.40 -20.64 -2.08
C ILE A 20 12.06 -21.56 -0.91
N SER A 21 11.00 -21.30 -0.15
CA SER A 21 10.46 -22.34 0.73
C SER A 21 8.95 -22.44 0.57
N SER A 22 8.57 -23.46 -0.20
CA SER A 22 7.21 -23.96 -0.38
C SER A 22 6.81 -24.99 0.69
N THR A 23 7.60 -25.19 1.75
CA THR A 23 7.42 -26.36 2.64
C THR A 23 7.74 -26.09 4.11
N PHE A 24 6.83 -25.38 4.82
CA PHE A 24 6.77 -25.43 6.28
C PHE A 24 5.47 -26.11 6.73
N LEU A 25 5.50 -27.44 6.77
CA LEU A 25 4.35 -28.35 6.93
C LEU A 25 3.79 -28.46 8.37
N SER A 26 3.88 -27.43 9.22
CA SER A 26 3.32 -27.52 10.58
C SER A 26 2.11 -26.62 10.79
N LYS A 27 1.13 -27.11 11.56
CA LYS A 27 -0.13 -26.42 11.88
C LYS A 27 0.08 -25.03 12.48
N ASP A 28 1.17 -24.80 13.21
CA ASP A 28 1.50 -23.49 13.77
C ASP A 28 2.94 -23.15 13.38
N SER A 29 3.09 -22.40 12.28
CA SER A 29 4.41 -21.99 11.79
C SER A 29 4.51 -20.48 11.71
N LYS A 30 5.62 -19.98 12.27
CA LYS A 30 6.00 -18.58 12.20
C LYS A 30 7.31 -18.46 11.44
N SER A 31 7.31 -17.68 10.37
CA SER A 31 8.54 -17.30 9.66
C SER A 31 8.89 -15.87 10.03
N SER A 32 10.08 -15.65 10.61
CA SER A 32 10.51 -14.31 11.04
C SER A 32 11.86 -13.95 10.42
N PHE A 33 11.95 -12.73 9.90
CA PHE A 33 13.12 -12.20 9.20
C PHE A 33 13.50 -10.88 9.83
N PHE A 34 14.69 -10.81 10.43
CA PHE A 34 15.13 -9.67 11.23
C PHE A 34 16.40 -9.05 10.68
N LYS A 35 16.42 -7.72 10.52
CA LYS A 35 17.60 -6.93 10.18
C LYS A 35 18.33 -7.42 8.91
N LEU A 36 17.59 -7.93 7.92
CA LEU A 36 18.18 -8.34 6.65
C LEU A 36 18.63 -7.11 5.86
N GLN A 37 19.78 -7.16 5.20
CA GLN A 37 20.30 -6.12 4.32
C GLN A 37 20.55 -6.74 2.94
N LEU A 38 19.59 -6.61 2.04
CA LEU A 38 19.59 -7.33 0.77
C LEU A 38 19.59 -6.37 -0.40
N SER A 39 20.45 -6.64 -1.38
CA SER A 39 20.51 -5.80 -2.58
C SER A 39 20.81 -6.55 -3.87
N HIS A 40 20.35 -5.98 -4.98
CA HIS A 40 20.66 -6.41 -6.36
C HIS A 40 20.05 -7.74 -6.81
N PHE A 41 18.96 -8.18 -6.18
CA PHE A 41 18.29 -9.43 -6.53
C PHE A 41 17.35 -9.30 -7.74
N SER A 42 17.30 -10.37 -8.54
CA SER A 42 16.41 -10.47 -9.71
C SER A 42 15.11 -11.22 -9.46
N HIS A 43 14.95 -11.85 -8.29
CA HIS A 43 13.78 -12.65 -7.92
C HIS A 43 13.29 -12.30 -6.51
N SER A 44 12.04 -12.68 -6.22
CA SER A 44 11.37 -12.41 -4.95
C SER A 44 11.58 -13.49 -3.90
N PHE A 45 11.43 -13.11 -2.63
CA PHE A 45 11.08 -14.03 -1.54
C PHE A 45 9.68 -14.59 -1.81
N TYR A 46 9.62 -15.85 -2.22
CA TYR A 46 8.36 -16.53 -2.44
C TYR A 46 7.95 -17.30 -1.18
N LEU A 47 6.87 -16.85 -0.56
CA LEU A 47 6.22 -17.51 0.56
C LEU A 47 4.90 -18.10 0.07
N SER A 48 4.81 -19.42 0.03
CA SER A 48 3.59 -20.12 -0.37
C SER A 48 3.38 -21.38 0.46
N HIS A 49 2.12 -21.82 0.61
CA HIS A 49 1.81 -22.97 1.44
C HIS A 49 0.77 -23.92 0.80
N ILE A 50 1.06 -25.22 0.83
CA ILE A 50 0.14 -26.29 0.42
C ILE A 50 -0.54 -26.87 1.66
N GLN A 51 -1.85 -26.68 1.80
CA GLN A 51 -2.75 -27.46 2.68
C GLN A 51 -2.28 -27.70 4.13
N SER A 52 -2.62 -26.82 5.07
CA SER A 52 -2.93 -27.26 6.44
C SER A 52 -3.73 -26.18 7.19
N SER A 53 -4.77 -26.61 7.90
CA SER A 53 -5.58 -25.80 8.81
C SER A 53 -4.78 -25.50 10.08
N GLY A 54 -4.31 -24.27 10.22
CA GLY A 54 -3.68 -23.77 11.44
C GLY A 54 -3.01 -22.42 11.22
N PHE A 55 -2.71 -21.71 12.32
CA PHE A 55 -2.35 -20.31 12.29
C PHE A 55 -0.94 -20.07 11.72
N LYS A 56 -0.80 -19.16 10.76
CA LYS A 56 0.48 -18.90 10.08
C LYS A 56 0.77 -17.42 9.92
N GLN A 57 1.98 -17.03 10.34
CA GLN A 57 2.45 -15.65 10.30
C GLN A 57 3.81 -15.55 9.62
N ALA A 58 3.97 -14.52 8.79
CA ALA A 58 5.26 -14.06 8.30
C ALA A 58 5.56 -12.69 8.90
N ILE A 59 6.75 -12.49 9.47
CA ILE A 59 7.19 -11.20 10.03
C ILE A 59 8.51 -10.79 9.38
N PHE A 60 8.56 -9.55 8.88
CA PHE A 60 9.78 -8.89 8.42
C PHE A 60 9.98 -7.66 9.30
N SER A 61 11.15 -7.55 9.95
CA SER A 61 11.40 -6.52 10.95
C SER A 61 12.80 -5.93 10.83
N GLY A 62 12.88 -4.61 10.65
CA GLY A 62 14.17 -3.91 10.52
C GLY A 62 14.94 -4.24 9.24
N CYS A 63 14.27 -4.78 8.21
CA CYS A 63 14.92 -5.21 6.97
C CYS A 63 15.09 -4.04 5.99
N ASN A 64 16.13 -4.11 5.17
CA ASN A 64 16.45 -3.13 4.15
C ASN A 64 16.66 -3.84 2.82
N PHE A 65 15.83 -3.53 1.84
CA PHE A 65 15.82 -4.14 0.51
C PHE A 65 16.10 -3.06 -0.53
N ASN A 66 17.16 -3.24 -1.31
CA ASN A 66 17.63 -2.23 -2.26
C ASN A 66 17.83 -2.80 -3.67
N ASN A 67 17.47 -2.04 -4.70
CA ASN A 67 17.82 -2.35 -6.09
C ASN A 67 17.34 -3.74 -6.57
N PHE A 68 16.10 -4.12 -6.27
CA PHE A 68 15.52 -5.35 -6.83
C PHE A 68 14.95 -5.09 -8.23
N LEU A 69 15.11 -6.07 -9.13
CA LEU A 69 14.49 -6.04 -10.47
C LEU A 69 13.10 -6.71 -10.51
N SER A 70 12.69 -7.32 -9.40
CA SER A 70 11.40 -7.99 -9.21
C SER A 70 10.76 -7.52 -7.90
N ASN A 71 9.59 -8.10 -7.54
CA ASN A 71 9.06 -7.94 -6.18
C ASN A 71 10.10 -8.38 -5.16
N VAL A 72 10.07 -7.78 -3.97
CA VAL A 72 10.87 -8.24 -2.84
C VAL A 72 10.17 -9.40 -2.16
N ILE A 73 8.91 -9.24 -1.74
CA ILE A 73 8.16 -10.29 -1.04
C ILE A 73 6.89 -10.61 -1.83
N LYS A 74 6.73 -11.90 -2.15
CA LYS A 74 5.52 -12.43 -2.79
C LYS A 74 4.94 -13.53 -1.90
N VAL A 75 3.76 -13.26 -1.34
CA VAL A 75 3.00 -14.20 -0.51
C VAL A 75 1.80 -14.68 -1.30
N ASP A 76 1.93 -15.87 -1.89
CA ASP A 76 0.98 -16.38 -2.88
C ASP A 76 0.01 -17.39 -2.28
N GLN A 77 -1.18 -17.44 -2.86
CA GLN A 77 -2.14 -18.51 -2.68
C GLN A 77 -1.88 -19.56 -3.77
N ILE A 78 -1.40 -20.74 -3.41
CA ILE A 78 -1.19 -21.83 -4.37
C ILE A 78 -2.56 -22.27 -4.90
N ASN A 79 -3.02 -21.68 -6.01
CA ASN A 79 -3.95 -22.25 -7.00
C ASN A 79 -4.29 -21.30 -8.18
N ARG A 80 -3.31 -20.66 -8.81
CA ARG A 80 -3.54 -19.99 -10.11
C ARG A 80 -3.29 -20.84 -11.34
N MET A 81 -2.89 -22.11 -11.19
CA MET A 81 -2.77 -23.02 -12.33
C MET A 81 -3.70 -24.23 -12.18
N ARG A 82 -4.81 -24.17 -12.95
CA ARG A 82 -5.76 -25.25 -13.27
C ARG A 82 -6.62 -25.73 -12.10
N PHE A 83 -7.88 -25.27 -12.05
CA PHE A 83 -9.07 -26.12 -11.89
C PHE A 83 -10.32 -25.25 -12.08
N GLN A 84 -10.91 -25.31 -13.29
CA GLN A 84 -12.37 -25.23 -13.39
C GLN A 84 -12.90 -26.48 -12.68
N SER A 85 -13.23 -26.34 -11.40
CA SER A 85 -14.05 -27.30 -10.67
C SER A 85 -15.36 -26.61 -10.31
N PRO A 86 -16.53 -27.19 -10.62
CA PRO A 86 -17.83 -26.58 -10.36
C PRO A 86 -18.16 -26.40 -8.87
N ASN A 87 -17.34 -26.94 -7.95
CA ASN A 87 -17.64 -26.91 -6.53
C ASN A 87 -16.66 -26.04 -5.75
N LYS A 88 -17.13 -24.82 -5.45
CA LYS A 88 -16.62 -23.84 -4.49
C LYS A 88 -16.02 -24.51 -3.24
N ARG A 89 -14.69 -24.53 -3.11
CA ARG A 89 -14.01 -24.65 -1.81
C ARG A 89 -12.80 -23.71 -1.75
N MET A 90 -12.67 -23.08 -0.58
CA MET A 90 -11.83 -21.93 -0.30
C MET A 90 -10.33 -22.22 -0.43
N ILE A 91 -9.59 -21.18 -0.82
CA ILE A 91 -8.14 -21.16 -0.93
C ILE A 91 -7.58 -20.64 0.41
N PHE A 92 -6.60 -21.33 0.99
CA PHE A 92 -6.03 -20.99 2.29
C PHE A 92 -4.85 -20.02 2.14
N SER A 93 -4.86 -18.92 2.90
CA SER A 93 -3.79 -17.92 2.98
C SER A 93 -3.05 -18.01 4.33
N PHE A 94 -1.96 -17.25 4.48
CA PHE A 94 -1.48 -16.87 5.81
C PHE A 94 -2.59 -16.09 6.54
N ASP A 95 -2.64 -16.16 7.88
CA ASP A 95 -3.58 -15.31 8.62
C ASP A 95 -3.12 -13.86 8.61
N ASN A 96 -1.80 -13.65 8.68
CA ASN A 96 -1.22 -12.31 8.71
C ASN A 96 0.24 -12.26 8.22
N VAL A 97 0.57 -11.24 7.45
CA VAL A 97 1.92 -10.83 7.09
C VAL A 97 2.21 -9.49 7.74
N THR A 98 3.27 -9.41 8.54
CA THR A 98 3.68 -8.19 9.23
C THR A 98 5.00 -7.68 8.67
N VAL A 99 5.05 -6.41 8.28
CA VAL A 99 6.23 -5.71 7.80
C VAL A 99 6.42 -4.49 8.70
N GLU A 100 7.44 -4.52 9.55
CA GLU A 100 7.70 -3.47 10.52
C GLU A 100 9.12 -2.91 10.38
N ASN A 101 9.27 -1.58 10.50
CA ASN A 101 10.60 -0.94 10.50
C ASN A 101 11.43 -1.26 9.25
N CYS A 102 10.79 -1.54 8.11
CA CYS A 102 11.46 -2.00 6.90
C CYS A 102 11.65 -0.86 5.90
N ARG A 103 12.67 -1.01 5.04
CA ARG A 103 12.99 -0.07 3.96
C ARG A 103 13.02 -0.81 2.63
N PHE A 104 12.33 -0.26 1.63
CA PHE A 104 12.27 -0.76 0.26
C PHE A 104 12.68 0.38 -0.66
N VAL A 105 13.83 0.26 -1.32
CA VAL A 105 14.45 1.37 -2.05
C VAL A 105 14.84 0.91 -3.45
N LYS A 106 14.46 1.70 -4.47
CA LYS A 106 14.81 1.45 -5.87
C LYS A 106 14.37 0.06 -6.36
N ILE A 107 13.11 -0.29 -6.09
CA ILE A 107 12.54 -1.57 -6.51
C ILE A 107 11.90 -1.38 -7.90
N LYS A 108 12.50 -1.95 -8.94
CA LYS A 108 12.13 -1.67 -10.34
C LYS A 108 11.40 -2.82 -10.98
N ASN A 109 10.13 -3.01 -10.61
CA ASN A 109 9.31 -4.12 -11.09
C ASN A 109 8.08 -3.64 -11.88
N CYS A 110 8.28 -2.73 -12.83
CA CYS A 110 7.20 -2.00 -13.50
C CYS A 110 6.21 -2.88 -14.30
N GLU A 111 6.54 -4.14 -14.58
CA GLU A 111 5.68 -5.06 -15.35
C GLU A 111 4.79 -5.95 -14.48
N ASN A 112 5.11 -6.16 -13.19
CA ASN A 112 4.35 -7.05 -12.32
C ASN A 112 3.59 -6.29 -11.21
N THR A 113 2.61 -6.94 -10.61
CA THR A 113 1.82 -6.37 -9.51
C THR A 113 2.63 -6.31 -8.23
N GLY A 114 2.48 -5.23 -7.46
CA GLY A 114 3.02 -5.05 -6.11
C GLY A 114 4.50 -4.78 -6.07
N GLY A 115 4.98 -3.65 -6.59
CA GLY A 115 6.40 -3.41 -6.91
C GLY A 115 7.39 -3.92 -5.86
N ALA A 116 7.17 -3.63 -4.58
CA ALA A 116 7.90 -4.23 -3.46
C ALA A 116 7.21 -5.49 -2.89
N LEU A 117 5.90 -5.44 -2.64
CA LEU A 117 5.13 -6.46 -1.95
C LEU A 117 3.90 -6.90 -2.78
N THR A 118 3.74 -8.21 -2.96
CA THR A 118 2.48 -8.81 -3.46
C THR A 118 1.95 -9.78 -2.40
N VAL A 119 0.80 -9.49 -1.80
CA VAL A 119 0.29 -10.24 -0.65
C VAL A 119 -1.19 -10.60 -0.81
N PHE A 120 -1.48 -11.90 -0.85
CA PHE A 120 -2.85 -12.45 -0.93
C PHE A 120 -3.43 -12.85 0.44
N ALA A 121 -2.89 -12.29 1.51
CA ALA A 121 -3.26 -12.51 2.91
C ALA A 121 -3.47 -11.15 3.59
N SER A 122 -3.94 -11.14 4.85
CA SER A 122 -3.94 -9.92 5.65
C SER A 122 -2.52 -9.36 5.76
N LEU A 123 -2.37 -8.04 5.61
CA LEU A 123 -1.09 -7.35 5.61
C LEU A 123 -1.10 -6.19 6.60
N ILE A 124 -0.17 -6.22 7.55
CA ILE A 124 0.11 -5.11 8.48
C ILE A 124 1.47 -4.53 8.13
N ILE A 125 1.50 -3.24 7.83
CA ILE A 125 2.71 -2.44 7.61
C ILE A 125 2.78 -1.39 8.70
N PHE A 126 3.91 -1.35 9.40
CA PHE A 126 4.15 -0.41 10.48
C PHE A 126 5.53 0.23 10.33
N ASN A 127 5.60 1.54 10.48
CA ASN A 127 6.84 2.31 10.50
C ASN A 127 7.82 1.94 9.37
N SER A 128 7.35 1.89 8.12
CA SER A 128 8.16 1.44 6.98
C SER A 128 8.35 2.52 5.91
N TYR A 129 9.37 2.37 5.08
CA TYR A 129 9.77 3.36 4.08
C TYR A 129 9.86 2.73 2.69
N PHE A 130 9.14 3.30 1.73
CA PHE A 130 9.16 2.90 0.32
C PHE A 130 9.64 4.10 -0.50
N HIS A 131 10.75 3.93 -1.23
CA HIS A 131 11.35 5.01 -2.01
C HIS A 131 11.75 4.52 -3.40
N ASP A 132 11.29 5.23 -4.44
CA ASP A 132 11.57 4.90 -5.85
C ASP A 132 11.19 3.44 -6.18
N CYS A 133 10.02 3.01 -5.71
CA CYS A 133 9.44 1.70 -6.05
C CYS A 133 8.55 1.82 -7.29
N CYS A 134 8.61 0.83 -8.18
CA CYS A 134 7.82 0.75 -9.41
C CYS A 134 7.10 -0.59 -9.55
N GLY A 135 5.84 -0.56 -9.97
CA GLY A 135 4.98 -1.73 -10.21
C GLY A 135 3.90 -1.47 -11.26
N SER A 136 3.23 -2.50 -11.77
CA SER A 136 2.08 -2.31 -12.65
C SER A 136 0.81 -1.99 -11.86
N GLU A 137 0.49 -2.79 -10.85
CA GLU A 137 -0.62 -2.59 -9.91
C GLU A 137 -0.07 -2.50 -8.49
N GLY A 138 -0.15 -1.32 -7.86
CA GLY A 138 0.49 -1.09 -6.57
C GLY A 138 2.01 -0.97 -6.70
N GLY A 139 2.49 0.24 -6.99
CA GLY A 139 3.91 0.55 -7.23
C GLY A 139 4.81 0.14 -6.05
N CYS A 140 4.24 0.11 -4.85
CA CYS A 140 4.85 -0.52 -3.69
C CYS A 140 4.15 -1.84 -3.33
N ILE A 141 2.82 -1.83 -3.21
CA ILE A 141 2.08 -2.92 -2.56
C ILE A 141 0.84 -3.32 -3.37
N SER A 142 0.70 -4.60 -3.68
CA SER A 142 -0.56 -5.19 -4.18
C SER A 142 -1.13 -6.07 -3.07
N GLY A 143 -2.28 -5.67 -2.53
CA GLY A 143 -2.98 -6.36 -1.44
C GLY A 143 -4.33 -6.92 -1.89
N HIS A 144 -4.84 -7.94 -1.20
CA HIS A 144 -6.10 -8.59 -1.60
C HIS A 144 -7.10 -8.86 -0.45
N ASP A 145 -6.76 -8.57 0.79
CA ASP A 145 -7.64 -8.80 1.95
C ASP A 145 -7.50 -7.63 2.95
N HIS A 146 -7.56 -7.89 4.26
CA HIS A 146 -7.33 -6.89 5.30
C HIS A 146 -5.97 -6.21 5.13
N PHE A 147 -5.97 -4.87 5.18
CA PHE A 147 -4.77 -4.06 5.04
C PHE A 147 -4.73 -3.02 6.16
N ASN A 148 -3.63 -2.98 6.89
CA ASN A 148 -3.35 -1.93 7.86
C ASN A 148 -1.97 -1.34 7.55
N CYS A 149 -1.92 -0.04 7.29
CA CYS A 149 -0.71 0.70 6.97
C CYS A 149 -0.60 1.91 7.90
N SER A 150 0.41 1.91 8.76
CA SER A 150 0.60 3.00 9.72
C SER A 150 2.05 3.48 9.80
N PHE A 151 2.22 4.77 10.07
CA PHE A 151 3.53 5.43 10.20
C PHE A 151 4.45 5.15 9.00
N THR A 152 3.89 5.08 7.80
CA THR A 152 4.63 4.63 6.61
C THR A 152 4.82 5.79 5.65
N THR A 153 6.00 5.87 5.03
CA THR A 153 6.30 6.87 4.00
C THR A 153 6.46 6.22 2.63
N PHE A 154 5.80 6.81 1.62
CA PHE A 154 5.94 6.49 0.21
C PHE A 154 6.50 7.71 -0.53
N GLU A 155 7.64 7.57 -1.21
CA GLU A 155 8.31 8.69 -1.87
C GLU A 155 8.80 8.32 -3.27
N LEU A 156 8.53 9.16 -4.27
CA LEU A 156 8.97 8.96 -5.65
C LEU A 156 8.52 7.64 -6.30
N CYS A 157 7.51 6.96 -5.74
CA CYS A 157 7.02 5.69 -6.25
C CYS A 157 6.13 5.88 -7.49
N ARG A 158 6.13 4.87 -8.37
CA ARG A 158 5.47 4.94 -9.68
C ARG A 158 4.69 3.68 -10.01
N ALA A 159 3.58 3.82 -10.74
CA ALA A 159 2.91 2.66 -11.29
C ALA A 159 2.10 2.93 -12.55
N LYS A 160 1.63 1.88 -13.22
CA LYS A 160 0.54 2.03 -14.19
C LYS A 160 -0.76 2.34 -13.43
N GLN A 161 -1.21 1.45 -12.55
CA GLN A 161 -2.47 1.62 -11.83
C GLN A 161 -2.37 2.53 -10.61
N SER A 162 -1.71 2.07 -9.53
CA SER A 162 -1.68 2.79 -8.24
C SER A 162 -0.26 2.85 -7.70
N ALA A 163 0.32 4.01 -7.35
CA ALA A 163 1.76 4.06 -7.03
C ALA A 163 2.13 3.60 -5.60
N ALA A 164 1.30 3.85 -4.59
CA ALA A 164 1.54 3.32 -3.25
C ALA A 164 1.00 1.89 -3.13
N PHE A 165 -0.33 1.74 -3.11
CA PHE A 165 -0.96 0.42 -2.98
C PHE A 165 -2.21 0.25 -3.83
N ASP A 166 -2.53 -0.99 -4.18
CA ASP A 166 -3.73 -1.36 -4.96
C ASP A 166 -4.44 -2.56 -4.31
N ILE A 167 -5.75 -2.42 -4.06
CA ILE A 167 -6.61 -3.46 -3.46
C ILE A 167 -7.92 -3.56 -4.26
N ARG A 168 -8.06 -4.58 -5.13
CA ARG A 168 -9.20 -4.72 -6.08
C ARG A 168 -10.25 -5.76 -5.72
N THR A 169 -9.98 -6.63 -4.76
CA THR A 169 -10.72 -7.90 -4.60
C THR A 169 -12.07 -7.77 -3.87
N HIS A 170 -12.69 -6.60 -3.82
CA HIS A 170 -13.82 -6.31 -2.91
C HIS A 170 -13.52 -6.87 -1.52
N ALA A 171 -12.42 -6.38 -0.92
CA ALA A 171 -11.99 -6.84 0.39
C ALA A 171 -13.21 -6.86 1.33
N LYS A 172 -13.53 -8.02 1.91
CA LYS A 172 -14.62 -8.10 2.90
C LYS A 172 -14.22 -7.43 4.21
N SER A 173 -12.92 -7.22 4.37
CA SER A 173 -12.23 -6.76 5.56
C SER A 173 -11.94 -5.26 5.48
N GLN A 174 -11.52 -4.69 6.61
CA GLN A 174 -11.17 -3.28 6.71
C GLN A 174 -9.85 -2.95 6.01
N ILE A 175 -9.74 -1.73 5.50
CA ILE A 175 -8.53 -1.11 4.98
C ILE A 175 -8.26 0.10 5.88
N LEU A 176 -7.16 0.10 6.62
CA LEU A 176 -6.81 1.14 7.57
C LEU A 176 -5.50 1.78 7.15
N VAL A 177 -5.52 3.09 6.88
CA VAL A 177 -4.35 3.89 6.53
C VAL A 177 -4.27 5.04 7.51
N SER A 178 -3.21 5.09 8.33
CA SER A 178 -3.09 6.11 9.36
C SER A 178 -1.67 6.64 9.47
N ASN A 179 -1.50 7.93 9.73
CA ASN A 179 -0.18 8.52 9.95
C ASN A 179 0.76 8.26 8.75
N VAL A 180 0.26 8.30 7.52
CA VAL A 180 1.05 8.04 6.31
C VAL A 180 1.53 9.34 5.69
N ALA A 181 2.78 9.36 5.20
CA ALA A 181 3.29 10.41 4.33
C ALA A 181 3.47 9.86 2.90
N ALA A 182 2.84 10.46 1.91
CA ALA A 182 3.07 10.17 0.51
C ALA A 182 3.55 11.43 -0.19
N GLN A 183 4.66 11.33 -0.91
CA GLN A 183 5.25 12.48 -1.59
C GLN A 183 5.69 12.13 -3.01
N ALA A 184 5.37 13.00 -3.96
CA ALA A 184 5.84 12.92 -5.35
C ALA A 184 5.54 11.56 -6.00
N LEU A 185 4.31 11.06 -5.81
CA LEU A 185 3.86 9.81 -6.40
C LEU A 185 3.29 10.05 -7.80
N THR A 186 3.54 9.11 -8.71
CA THR A 186 3.04 9.21 -10.09
C THR A 186 2.43 7.89 -10.57
N ALA A 187 1.23 7.94 -11.14
CA ALA A 187 0.66 6.78 -11.81
C ALA A 187 -0.08 7.16 -13.10
N ASP A 188 -0.45 6.17 -13.91
CA ASP A 188 -1.39 6.43 -15.00
C ASP A 188 -2.81 6.66 -14.44
N PHE A 189 -3.24 5.85 -13.48
CA PHE A 189 -4.63 5.90 -12.99
C PHE A 189 -4.76 6.59 -11.61
N PHE A 190 -4.04 6.14 -10.58
CA PHE A 190 -4.24 6.58 -9.19
C PHE A 190 -2.89 6.85 -8.52
N ALA A 191 -2.51 8.10 -8.23
CA ALA A 191 -1.14 8.32 -7.75
C ALA A 191 -0.87 7.67 -6.38
N PHE A 192 -1.83 7.71 -5.45
CA PHE A 192 -1.71 7.07 -4.15
C PHE A 192 -2.27 5.65 -4.17
N CYS A 193 -3.60 5.48 -4.22
CA CYS A 193 -4.20 4.16 -4.15
C CYS A 193 -5.54 4.02 -4.88
N TYR A 194 -5.82 2.78 -5.30
CA TYR A 194 -7.15 2.30 -5.66
C TYR A 194 -7.59 1.25 -4.64
N ALA A 195 -8.74 1.46 -4.00
CA ALA A 195 -9.26 0.58 -2.96
C ALA A 195 -10.72 0.21 -3.23
N THR A 196 -10.99 -1.09 -3.34
CA THR A 196 -12.34 -1.65 -3.43
C THR A 196 -12.62 -2.52 -2.21
N THR A 197 -13.57 -2.12 -1.37
CA THR A 197 -13.93 -2.84 -0.14
C THR A 197 -15.45 -2.96 0.01
N LYS A 198 -15.88 -3.95 0.80
CA LYS A 198 -17.24 -4.03 1.35
C LYS A 198 -17.28 -3.68 2.83
N GLY A 199 -16.10 -3.60 3.46
CA GLY A 199 -15.93 -3.16 4.83
C GLY A 199 -15.68 -1.66 4.89
N GLU A 200 -14.86 -1.26 5.86
CA GLU A 200 -14.50 0.13 6.10
C GLU A 200 -13.13 0.45 5.48
N PHE A 201 -13.00 1.61 4.83
CA PHE A 201 -11.74 2.18 4.38
C PHE A 201 -11.48 3.52 5.10
N ASN A 202 -10.47 3.52 5.98
CA ASN A 202 -10.07 4.71 6.74
C ASN A 202 -8.76 5.29 6.23
N VAL A 203 -8.72 6.61 6.09
CA VAL A 203 -7.51 7.39 5.85
C VAL A 203 -7.43 8.50 6.88
N ASP A 204 -6.58 8.33 7.89
CA ASP A 204 -6.49 9.23 9.03
C ASP A 204 -5.09 9.84 9.18
N TYR A 205 -5.00 11.08 9.65
CA TYR A 205 -3.74 11.73 10.04
C TYR A 205 -2.62 11.65 8.99
N SER A 206 -2.98 11.76 7.70
CA SER A 206 -2.06 11.49 6.61
C SER A 206 -1.73 12.75 5.79
N ASN A 207 -0.56 12.74 5.17
CA ASN A 207 -0.10 13.80 4.29
C ASN A 207 0.17 13.24 2.90
N LEU A 208 -0.62 13.65 1.91
CA LEU A 208 -0.50 13.23 0.51
C LEU A 208 -0.17 14.47 -0.34
N THR A 209 1.12 14.69 -0.61
CA THR A 209 1.65 15.90 -1.26
C THR A 209 2.30 15.58 -2.61
N ASP A 210 2.04 16.41 -3.63
CA ASP A 210 2.60 16.24 -4.98
C ASP A 210 2.19 14.90 -5.62
N MET A 211 0.90 14.64 -5.63
CA MET A 211 0.32 13.43 -6.23
C MET A 211 -0.05 13.71 -7.70
N TYR A 212 0.38 12.86 -8.63
CA TYR A 212 0.10 13.08 -10.06
C TYR A 212 -0.40 11.82 -10.78
N ALA A 213 -1.56 11.94 -11.44
CA ALA A 213 -2.11 10.90 -12.31
C ALA A 213 -2.20 11.34 -13.78
N ASN A 214 -1.74 10.50 -14.71
CA ASN A 214 -1.82 10.82 -16.15
C ASN A 214 -3.24 10.74 -16.69
N GLN A 215 -4.13 9.97 -16.09
CA GLN A 215 -5.45 9.69 -16.61
C GLN A 215 -6.54 9.95 -15.56
N CYS A 216 -6.67 9.09 -14.55
CA CYS A 216 -7.89 9.06 -13.74
C CYS A 216 -7.90 10.01 -12.54
N VAL A 217 -7.32 9.62 -11.41
CA VAL A 217 -7.54 10.31 -10.13
C VAL A 217 -6.20 10.70 -9.52
N GLY A 218 -6.00 11.99 -9.29
CA GLY A 218 -4.70 12.53 -8.90
C GLY A 218 -4.16 11.98 -7.59
N SER A 219 -5.00 11.52 -6.65
CA SER A 219 -4.56 10.86 -5.43
C SER A 219 -5.19 9.48 -5.25
N LEU A 220 -6.46 9.39 -4.83
CA LEU A 220 -7.05 8.11 -4.44
C LEU A 220 -8.51 7.94 -4.87
N GLU A 221 -8.87 6.71 -5.21
CA GLU A 221 -10.25 6.29 -5.45
C GLU A 221 -10.66 5.18 -4.47
N GLU A 222 -11.78 5.41 -3.79
CA GLU A 222 -12.51 4.40 -3.03
C GLU A 222 -13.71 3.92 -3.86
N ASN A 223 -13.98 2.61 -3.80
CA ASN A 223 -15.10 1.96 -4.44
C ASN A 223 -15.81 0.98 -3.50
N GLY A 224 -16.91 1.45 -2.90
CA GLY A 224 -17.81 0.67 -2.07
C GLY A 224 -17.41 0.54 -0.60
N GLY A 225 -18.36 0.09 0.23
CA GLY A 225 -18.17 -0.06 1.67
C GLY A 225 -18.47 1.24 2.42
N THR A 226 -17.75 1.50 3.52
CA THR A 226 -17.82 2.76 4.26
C THR A 226 -16.48 3.48 4.14
N TYR A 227 -16.47 4.75 3.77
CA TYR A 227 -15.25 5.55 3.67
C TYR A 227 -15.14 6.61 4.78
N ILE A 228 -14.05 6.60 5.54
CA ILE A 228 -13.79 7.61 6.56
C ILE A 228 -12.45 8.27 6.29
N ASN A 229 -12.44 9.60 6.24
CA ASN A 229 -11.22 10.36 6.07
C ASN A 229 -11.16 11.51 7.07
N LYS A 230 -10.15 11.49 7.93
CA LYS A 230 -10.00 12.51 8.97
C LYS A 230 -8.59 13.05 9.06
N PHE A 231 -8.46 14.35 9.27
CA PHE A 231 -7.15 14.96 9.49
C PHE A 231 -6.14 14.59 8.39
N THR A 232 -6.58 14.60 7.14
CA THR A 232 -5.71 14.32 5.99
C THR A 232 -5.50 15.59 5.18
N MET A 233 -4.25 15.84 4.80
CA MET A 233 -3.92 16.87 3.82
C MET A 233 -3.67 16.26 2.44
N PHE A 234 -4.28 16.87 1.44
CA PHE A 234 -4.04 16.64 0.03
C PHE A 234 -3.47 17.94 -0.53
N VAL A 235 -2.20 17.94 -0.92
CA VAL A 235 -1.49 19.14 -1.35
C VAL A 235 -0.96 18.94 -2.75
N ARG A 236 -1.31 19.84 -3.68
CA ARG A 236 -0.89 19.79 -5.09
C ARG A 236 -1.16 18.44 -5.75
N SER A 237 -2.31 17.85 -5.44
CA SER A 237 -2.80 16.65 -6.14
C SER A 237 -3.35 17.04 -7.52
N LYS A 238 -2.94 16.34 -8.57
CA LYS A 238 -3.36 16.64 -9.94
C LYS A 238 -3.63 15.41 -10.79
N ALA A 239 -4.66 15.49 -11.62
CA ALA A 239 -4.83 14.58 -12.76
C ALA A 239 -4.82 15.32 -14.09
N LYS A 240 -4.24 14.69 -15.11
CA LYS A 240 -4.18 15.27 -16.45
C LYS A 240 -5.50 15.12 -17.23
N VAL A 241 -6.31 14.08 -16.98
CA VAL A 241 -7.50 13.81 -17.82
C VAL A 241 -8.82 13.82 -17.04
N HIS A 242 -8.90 13.33 -15.79
CA HIS A 242 -10.17 13.29 -15.05
C HIS A 242 -10.11 14.06 -13.72
N ASN A 243 -10.04 13.39 -12.56
CA ASN A 243 -10.30 13.99 -11.25
C ASN A 243 -9.04 14.36 -10.52
N GLY A 244 -8.99 15.56 -9.96
CA GLY A 244 -7.73 16.11 -9.46
C GLY A 244 -7.19 15.45 -8.20
N CYS A 245 -8.03 14.86 -7.36
CA CYS A 245 -7.59 14.39 -6.05
C CYS A 245 -8.32 13.14 -5.52
N LEU A 246 -9.53 13.28 -4.99
CA LEU A 246 -10.25 12.21 -4.31
C LEU A 246 -11.50 11.84 -5.10
N THR A 247 -11.70 10.54 -5.33
CA THR A 247 -12.94 10.00 -5.89
C THR A 247 -13.58 9.00 -4.92
N ILE A 248 -14.88 9.18 -4.65
CA ILE A 248 -15.70 8.27 -3.83
C ILE A 248 -16.81 7.70 -4.69
N ARG A 249 -16.74 6.40 -4.97
CA ARG A 249 -17.66 5.67 -5.85
C ARG A 249 -18.45 4.63 -5.04
N SER A 250 -19.77 4.67 -5.16
CA SER A 250 -20.64 3.61 -4.63
C SER A 250 -20.48 3.32 -3.12
N SER A 251 -19.95 4.28 -2.36
CA SER A 251 -19.79 4.13 -0.91
C SER A 251 -21.18 4.13 -0.27
N GLN A 252 -21.43 3.18 0.63
CA GLN A 252 -22.69 3.13 1.36
C GLN A 252 -22.77 4.31 2.33
N ASN A 253 -21.68 4.58 3.04
CA ASN A 253 -21.60 5.76 3.88
C ASN A 253 -20.21 6.34 3.79
N PHE A 254 -20.09 7.66 3.87
CA PHE A 254 -18.80 8.28 4.03
C PHE A 254 -18.81 9.51 4.94
N LYS A 255 -17.66 9.75 5.57
CA LYS A 255 -17.40 10.93 6.39
C LYS A 255 -16.04 11.51 6.05
N ILE A 256 -16.01 12.78 5.66
CA ILE A 256 -14.77 13.57 5.52
C ILE A 256 -14.79 14.66 6.58
N GLU A 257 -13.78 14.71 7.44
CA GLU A 257 -13.79 15.60 8.60
C GLU A 257 -12.40 16.16 8.90
N ASN A 258 -12.30 17.48 9.10
CA ASN A 258 -11.02 18.14 9.40
C ASN A 258 -9.94 17.84 8.34
N CYS A 259 -10.29 17.87 7.05
CA CYS A 259 -9.33 17.65 5.96
C CYS A 259 -8.92 18.97 5.30
N LEU A 260 -7.77 18.96 4.63
CA LEU A 260 -7.28 20.09 3.82
C LEU A 260 -7.05 19.61 2.38
N PHE A 261 -7.68 20.28 1.43
CA PHE A 261 -7.38 20.19 0.01
C PHE A 261 -6.76 21.51 -0.41
N LEU A 262 -5.48 21.49 -0.76
CA LEU A 262 -4.70 22.67 -1.12
C LEU A 262 -4.10 22.52 -2.51
N GLU A 263 -4.39 23.47 -3.40
CA GLU A 263 -3.81 23.53 -4.74
C GLU A 263 -4.08 22.26 -5.58
N CYS A 264 -5.20 21.59 -5.31
CA CYS A 264 -5.63 20.43 -6.11
C CYS A 264 -6.14 20.90 -7.47
N SER A 265 -5.89 20.14 -8.55
CA SER A 265 -6.25 20.57 -9.90
C SER A 265 -6.57 19.42 -10.85
N HIS A 266 -7.32 19.69 -11.91
CA HIS A 266 -7.41 18.79 -13.05
C HIS A 266 -7.41 19.53 -14.38
N CYS A 267 -7.28 18.80 -15.48
CA CYS A 267 -7.44 19.32 -16.85
C CYS A 267 -8.50 18.53 -17.62
N SER A 268 -9.56 18.10 -16.93
CA SER A 268 -10.64 17.31 -17.52
C SER A 268 -11.49 18.10 -18.51
N ALA A 269 -11.90 17.44 -19.59
CA ALA A 269 -12.92 17.96 -20.50
C ALA A 269 -14.35 17.70 -19.97
N GLU A 270 -14.51 16.79 -19.01
CA GLU A 270 -15.80 16.41 -18.43
C GLU A 270 -16.31 17.50 -17.48
N ASN A 271 -17.57 17.90 -17.67
CA ASN A 271 -18.22 18.95 -16.88
C ASN A 271 -18.58 18.53 -15.45
N ASN A 272 -18.38 17.26 -15.11
CA ASN A 272 -18.67 16.70 -13.79
C ASN A 272 -17.39 16.25 -13.05
N ALA A 273 -16.20 16.58 -13.56
CA ALA A 273 -14.95 16.32 -12.84
C ALA A 273 -14.81 17.22 -11.60
N GLY A 274 -14.12 16.71 -10.58
CA GLY A 274 -13.83 17.43 -9.34
C GLY A 274 -12.32 17.66 -9.15
N ALA A 275 -11.90 18.90 -8.90
CA ALA A 275 -10.49 19.19 -8.60
C ALA A 275 -10.05 18.57 -7.27
N SER A 276 -10.84 18.74 -6.22
CA SER A 276 -10.58 18.13 -4.91
C SER A 276 -11.36 16.84 -4.73
N LEU A 277 -12.65 16.84 -5.09
CA LEU A 277 -13.54 15.73 -4.74
C LEU A 277 -14.58 15.47 -5.83
N LEU A 278 -14.64 14.22 -6.28
CA LEU A 278 -15.74 13.68 -7.08
C LEU A 278 -16.49 12.62 -6.27
N ILE A 279 -17.81 12.74 -6.21
CA ILE A 279 -18.73 11.79 -5.56
C ILE A 279 -19.73 11.29 -6.60
N TYR A 280 -19.90 9.98 -6.74
CA TYR A 280 -20.98 9.41 -7.58
C TYR A 280 -21.42 8.03 -7.11
N ASP A 281 -22.66 7.70 -7.48
CA ASP A 281 -23.38 6.47 -7.16
C ASP A 281 -23.52 6.20 -5.66
N ASN A 282 -23.55 7.26 -4.85
CA ASN A 282 -23.69 7.16 -3.39
C ASN A 282 -25.19 7.10 -3.02
N PRO A 283 -25.70 6.00 -2.43
CA PRO A 283 -27.13 5.82 -2.21
C PRO A 283 -27.68 6.55 -0.97
N TYR A 284 -26.82 7.01 -0.06
CA TYR A 284 -27.23 7.62 1.22
C TYR A 284 -26.65 9.02 1.39
N ALA A 285 -27.31 9.82 2.23
CA ALA A 285 -26.83 11.16 2.56
C ALA A 285 -25.59 11.07 3.46
N ASN A 286 -24.55 11.81 3.10
CA ASN A 286 -23.25 11.76 3.77
C ASN A 286 -22.79 13.15 4.23
N LEU A 287 -21.77 13.19 5.08
CA LEU A 287 -21.30 14.40 5.76
C LEU A 287 -19.86 14.72 5.40
N ILE A 288 -19.64 15.98 5.02
CA ILE A 288 -18.34 16.62 4.93
C ILE A 288 -18.33 17.77 5.93
N SER A 289 -17.40 17.76 6.89
CA SER A 289 -17.36 18.79 7.93
C SER A 289 -15.96 19.33 8.20
N ASP A 290 -15.90 20.59 8.62
CA ASP A 290 -14.67 21.25 9.09
C ASP A 290 -13.51 21.13 8.09
N THR A 291 -13.83 21.08 6.79
CA THR A 291 -12.87 20.80 5.72
C THR A 291 -12.57 22.06 4.93
N LEU A 292 -11.30 22.25 4.61
CA LEU A 292 -10.80 23.42 3.90
C LEU A 292 -10.45 23.06 2.46
N PHE A 293 -10.90 23.88 1.52
CA PHE A 293 -10.62 23.77 0.09
C PHE A 293 -9.98 25.09 -0.36
N VAL A 294 -8.69 25.06 -0.63
CA VAL A 294 -7.85 26.25 -0.76
C VAL A 294 -7.11 26.23 -2.07
N ASN A 295 -7.31 27.27 -2.87
CA ASN A 295 -6.65 27.54 -4.14
C ASN A 295 -6.69 26.36 -5.12
N CYS A 296 -7.78 25.60 -5.13
CA CYS A 296 -7.97 24.48 -6.05
C CYS A 296 -8.43 24.98 -7.43
N ASP A 297 -7.87 24.40 -8.49
CA ASP A 297 -8.16 24.76 -9.88
C ASP A 297 -9.10 23.73 -10.51
N ALA A 298 -10.37 24.12 -10.63
CA ALA A 298 -11.44 23.34 -11.23
C ALA A 298 -11.51 23.46 -12.75
N ASP A 299 -10.63 24.22 -13.39
CA ASP A 299 -10.64 24.46 -14.84
C ASP A 299 -12.04 24.88 -15.34
N ASN A 300 -12.73 23.98 -16.06
CA ASN A 300 -14.04 24.16 -16.67
C ASN A 300 -15.21 23.49 -15.90
N SER A 301 -14.97 22.86 -14.75
CA SER A 301 -16.01 22.18 -13.95
C SER A 301 -16.09 22.73 -12.52
N PHE A 302 -15.96 21.88 -11.50
CA PHE A 302 -16.16 22.21 -10.09
C PHE A 302 -14.99 21.74 -9.23
N ASN A 303 -14.76 22.42 -8.11
CA ASN A 303 -13.81 21.91 -7.13
C ASN A 303 -14.33 20.63 -6.45
N VAL A 304 -15.61 20.65 -6.06
CA VAL A 304 -16.35 19.52 -5.54
C VAL A 304 -17.56 19.23 -6.44
N ALA A 305 -17.57 18.03 -7.02
CA ALA A 305 -18.62 17.60 -7.93
C ALA A 305 -19.36 16.37 -7.36
N ILE A 306 -20.70 16.44 -7.35
CA ILE A 306 -21.58 15.29 -7.07
C ILE A 306 -22.26 14.91 -8.37
N ALA A 307 -21.78 13.86 -9.04
CA ALA A 307 -22.28 13.44 -10.33
C ALA A 307 -23.62 12.66 -10.23
N SER A 308 -23.76 11.81 -9.22
CA SER A 308 -24.99 11.03 -8.96
C SER A 308 -25.07 10.60 -7.50
N GLY A 309 -26.29 10.30 -7.02
CA GLY A 309 -26.53 9.80 -5.66
C GLY A 309 -27.43 10.70 -4.82
N ALA A 310 -27.46 10.43 -3.52
CA ALA A 310 -28.23 11.19 -2.54
C ALA A 310 -27.59 12.55 -2.22
N SER A 311 -28.37 13.42 -1.55
CA SER A 311 -27.92 14.75 -1.15
C SER A 311 -26.78 14.71 -0.13
N MET A 312 -25.85 15.64 -0.27
CA MET A 312 -24.64 15.76 0.56
C MET A 312 -24.73 16.93 1.51
N LYS A 313 -24.41 16.73 2.79
CA LYS A 313 -24.33 17.81 3.78
C LYS A 313 -22.89 18.29 3.95
N PHE A 314 -22.69 19.60 3.83
CA PHE A 314 -21.44 20.29 4.13
C PHE A 314 -21.65 21.16 5.36
N THR A 315 -20.81 20.97 6.40
CA THR A 315 -20.91 21.73 7.65
C THR A 315 -19.59 22.38 8.01
N ARG A 316 -19.58 23.72 8.17
CA ARG A 316 -18.36 24.47 8.56
C ARG A 316 -17.18 24.26 7.60
N CYS A 317 -17.47 24.04 6.31
CA CYS A 317 -16.43 23.98 5.28
C CYS A 317 -16.05 25.39 4.83
N LYS A 318 -14.84 25.55 4.29
CA LYS A 318 -14.39 26.82 3.70
C LYS A 318 -13.80 26.60 2.33
N PHE A 319 -14.18 27.45 1.39
CA PHE A 319 -13.72 27.46 0.01
C PHE A 319 -13.08 28.81 -0.31
N THR A 320 -12.02 28.83 -1.11
CA THR A 320 -11.36 30.08 -1.52
C THR A 320 -11.85 30.66 -2.84
N GLY A 321 -12.72 29.98 -3.58
CA GLY A 321 -13.27 30.44 -4.84
C GLY A 321 -14.72 30.93 -4.74
N ALA A 322 -15.25 31.35 -5.89
CA ALA A 322 -16.66 31.69 -6.03
C ALA A 322 -17.52 30.43 -6.03
N ARG A 323 -18.69 30.49 -5.38
CA ARG A 323 -19.56 29.32 -5.13
C ARG A 323 -19.87 28.52 -6.41
N GLU A 324 -20.14 29.20 -7.52
CA GLU A 324 -20.49 28.61 -8.81
C GLU A 324 -19.38 27.76 -9.45
N LYS A 325 -18.12 27.97 -9.05
CA LYS A 325 -16.97 27.16 -9.46
C LYS A 325 -16.54 26.14 -8.41
N GLU A 326 -16.97 26.32 -7.17
CA GLU A 326 -16.55 25.46 -6.05
C GLU A 326 -17.44 24.23 -5.90
N VAL A 327 -18.75 24.37 -6.12
CA VAL A 327 -19.73 23.31 -5.84
C VAL A 327 -20.81 23.22 -6.91
N ASN A 328 -21.24 22.01 -7.25
CA ASN A 328 -22.41 21.83 -8.12
C ASN A 328 -23.72 21.86 -7.29
N ASN A 329 -24.58 22.86 -7.54
CA ASN A 329 -25.69 23.22 -6.64
C ASN A 329 -26.84 22.20 -6.51
N GLN A 330 -26.90 21.13 -7.32
CA GLN A 330 -28.13 20.33 -7.46
C GLN A 330 -28.40 19.35 -6.30
N ASN A 331 -27.37 18.94 -5.54
CA ASN A 331 -27.50 17.89 -4.51
C ASN A 331 -26.71 18.21 -3.22
N MET A 332 -26.65 19.48 -2.82
CA MET A 332 -25.88 19.91 -1.64
C MET A 332 -26.70 20.72 -0.63
N ILE A 333 -26.52 20.39 0.64
CA ILE A 333 -27.00 21.15 1.79
C ILE A 333 -25.79 21.81 2.43
N LEU A 334 -25.73 23.14 2.36
CA LEU A 334 -24.63 23.93 2.92
C LEU A 334 -25.05 24.52 4.26
N ASP A 335 -24.36 24.12 5.34
CA ASP A 335 -24.58 24.56 6.71
C ASP A 335 -23.32 25.25 7.23
N SER A 336 -23.42 26.54 7.56
CA SER A 336 -22.29 27.32 8.09
C SER A 336 -21.03 27.25 7.22
N THR A 337 -21.19 27.07 5.90
CA THR A 337 -20.11 26.90 4.92
C THR A 337 -19.80 28.24 4.25
N GLU A 338 -18.52 28.58 4.13
CA GLU A 338 -18.06 29.88 3.65
C GLU A 338 -17.37 29.78 2.28
N PHE A 339 -17.54 30.82 1.45
CA PHE A 339 -16.83 31.01 0.18
C PHE A 339 -16.12 32.37 0.26
N LYS A 340 -14.79 32.39 0.37
CA LYS A 340 -13.99 33.60 0.61
C LYS A 340 -12.83 33.69 -0.39
N GLN A 341 -12.86 34.67 -1.29
CA GLN A 341 -11.86 34.85 -2.35
C GLN A 341 -10.41 35.13 -1.91
N SER A 342 -10.12 35.23 -0.61
CA SER A 342 -8.77 35.47 -0.12
C SER A 342 -8.51 34.78 1.20
N ILE A 343 -7.85 33.63 1.14
CA ILE A 343 -7.15 33.04 2.28
C ILE A 343 -5.72 32.76 1.80
N GLU A 344 -4.71 33.28 2.51
CA GLU A 344 -3.31 33.00 2.18
C GLU A 344 -2.98 31.52 2.48
N SER A 345 -2.41 30.81 1.50
CA SER A 345 -2.09 29.37 1.62
C SER A 345 -1.21 29.06 2.84
N ASN A 346 -0.29 29.97 3.19
CA ASN A 346 0.66 29.78 4.27
C ASN A 346 -0.01 29.78 5.65
N ASP A 347 -0.97 30.67 5.88
CA ASP A 347 -1.70 30.75 7.15
C ASP A 347 -2.54 29.50 7.36
N VAL A 348 -3.21 29.02 6.32
CA VAL A 348 -3.99 27.76 6.38
C VAL A 348 -3.10 26.58 6.67
N MET A 349 -1.96 26.49 5.98
CA MET A 349 -1.04 25.38 6.19
C MET A 349 -0.53 25.38 7.63
N ASN A 350 -0.16 26.54 8.18
CA ASN A 350 0.32 26.66 9.55
C ASN A 350 -0.78 26.28 10.57
N ASP A 351 -2.00 26.79 10.41
CA ASP A 351 -3.13 26.47 11.29
C ASP A 351 -3.51 24.99 11.22
N PHE A 352 -3.52 24.41 10.02
CA PHE A 352 -3.82 23.00 9.85
C PHE A 352 -2.68 22.13 10.40
N GLN A 353 -1.41 22.49 10.18
CA GLN A 353 -0.24 21.81 10.74
C GLN A 353 -0.18 21.85 12.27
N GLN A 354 -0.73 22.89 12.92
CA GLN A 354 -0.87 22.90 14.38
C GLN A 354 -1.67 21.69 14.90
N HIS A 355 -2.65 21.20 14.13
CA HIS A 355 -3.42 19.99 14.49
C HIS A 355 -2.61 18.69 14.35
N PHE A 356 -1.49 18.72 13.62
CA PHE A 356 -0.52 17.63 13.53
C PHE A 356 0.67 17.78 14.47
N THR A 357 0.80 18.92 15.17
CA THR A 357 1.94 19.19 16.03
C THR A 357 2.00 18.16 17.16
N GLY A 358 3.15 17.49 17.31
CA GLY A 358 3.34 16.40 18.27
C GLY A 358 2.86 15.02 17.79
N LYS A 359 2.26 14.90 16.60
CA LYS A 359 1.93 13.62 15.98
C LYS A 359 3.01 13.22 14.98
N THR A 360 3.47 11.98 15.10
CA THR A 360 4.36 11.37 14.12
C THR A 360 3.59 11.03 12.85
N ILE A 361 4.01 11.55 11.69
CA ILE A 361 3.49 11.18 10.37
C ILE A 361 4.63 10.55 9.57
N GLY A 362 4.32 9.45 8.91
CA GLY A 362 5.26 8.72 8.08
C GLY A 362 6.30 7.95 8.89
N TYR A 363 7.30 7.47 8.15
CA TYR A 363 8.42 6.71 8.68
C TYR A 363 9.25 7.55 9.64
N THR A 364 9.47 7.03 10.85
CA THR A 364 10.44 7.56 11.79
C THR A 364 11.65 6.64 11.84
N GLN A 365 12.82 7.21 11.56
CA GLN A 365 14.07 6.48 11.74
C GLN A 365 14.27 6.19 13.23
N ILE A 366 14.02 4.94 13.63
CA ILE A 366 14.30 4.48 14.99
C ILE A 366 15.81 4.42 15.16
N GLY A 367 16.38 5.32 15.97
CA GLY A 367 17.75 5.27 16.50
C GLY A 367 18.85 5.17 15.44
N LYS A 368 19.63 6.23 15.26
CA LYS A 368 20.98 6.10 14.70
C LYS A 368 21.84 5.31 15.69
N GLU A 369 21.82 3.99 15.64
CA GLU A 369 23.08 3.28 15.83
C GLU A 369 23.92 3.59 14.59
N GLU A 370 25.06 4.21 14.82
CA GLU A 370 26.06 4.58 13.83
C GLU A 370 26.51 3.33 13.06
N ASN A 371 25.76 2.95 12.03
CA ASN A 371 26.34 2.23 10.90
C ASN A 371 27.16 3.23 10.09
N ASN A 372 28.27 3.70 10.68
CA ASN A 372 29.49 4.02 9.95
C ASN A 372 30.00 2.73 9.32
N VAL A 373 29.22 2.12 8.43
CA VAL A 373 29.77 1.26 7.40
C VAL A 373 30.38 2.23 6.42
N VAL A 374 31.65 2.55 6.68
CA VAL A 374 32.59 3.14 5.75
C VAL A 374 32.23 2.64 4.37
N GLY A 375 31.98 3.57 3.45
CA GLY A 375 31.89 3.32 2.03
C GLY A 375 33.22 2.77 1.52
N ASN A 376 33.52 1.52 1.87
CA ASN A 376 34.47 0.71 1.15
C ASN A 376 33.74 0.28 -0.11
N THR A 377 33.91 1.06 -1.18
CA THR A 377 33.85 0.51 -2.53
C THR A 377 34.79 -0.69 -2.54
N MET A 378 34.24 -1.89 -2.37
CA MET A 378 35.04 -3.11 -2.40
C MET A 378 35.70 -3.21 -3.78
N PRO A 379 37.00 -3.52 -3.84
CA PRO A 379 37.68 -3.69 -5.12
C PRO A 379 37.03 -4.84 -5.90
N GLU A 380 36.69 -4.60 -7.16
CA GLU A 380 36.04 -5.53 -8.09
C GLU A 380 36.72 -6.92 -8.15
N LYS A 381 37.99 -7.01 -7.75
CA LYS A 381 38.77 -8.26 -7.69
C LYS A 381 38.21 -9.34 -6.75
N ASN A 382 37.35 -9.01 -5.79
CA ASN A 382 36.78 -10.00 -4.84
C ASN A 382 35.38 -10.50 -5.20
N MET A 383 34.76 -9.97 -6.27
CA MET A 383 33.43 -10.39 -6.74
C MET A 383 33.30 -11.92 -6.96
N PRO A 384 34.26 -12.63 -7.56
CA PRO A 384 34.14 -14.07 -7.81
C PRO A 384 34.12 -14.90 -6.52
N LEU A 385 34.93 -14.52 -5.53
CA LEU A 385 35.02 -15.24 -4.25
C LEU A 385 33.75 -15.03 -3.41
N ILE A 386 33.19 -13.82 -3.42
CA ILE A 386 31.94 -13.52 -2.72
C ILE A 386 30.76 -14.23 -3.40
N HIS A 387 30.71 -14.25 -4.74
CA HIS A 387 29.72 -15.05 -5.47
C HIS A 387 29.87 -16.54 -5.16
N PHE A 388 31.09 -17.05 -5.10
CA PHE A 388 31.34 -18.44 -4.74
C PHE A 388 30.86 -18.75 -3.32
N VAL A 389 31.19 -17.91 -2.33
CA VAL A 389 30.73 -18.08 -0.94
C VAL A 389 29.21 -17.98 -0.83
N ALA A 390 28.58 -17.02 -1.52
CA ALA A 390 27.12 -16.87 -1.52
C ALA A 390 26.43 -18.07 -2.19
N VAL A 391 27.00 -18.61 -3.27
CA VAL A 391 26.53 -19.86 -3.92
C VAL A 391 26.74 -21.06 -3.00
N CYS A 392 27.88 -21.15 -2.30
CA CYS A 392 28.11 -22.22 -1.33
C CYS A 392 27.13 -22.16 -0.16
N ILE A 393 26.85 -20.97 0.39
CA ILE A 393 25.87 -20.79 1.45
C ILE A 393 24.46 -21.13 0.94
N SER A 394 24.09 -20.67 -0.26
CA SER A 394 22.77 -20.98 -0.82
C SER A 394 22.61 -22.47 -1.11
N LEU A 395 23.64 -23.14 -1.63
CA LEU A 395 23.66 -24.58 -1.83
C LEU A 395 23.60 -25.36 -0.51
N VAL A 396 24.34 -24.94 0.51
CA VAL A 396 24.30 -25.58 1.84
C VAL A 396 22.93 -25.42 2.48
N ILE A 397 22.34 -24.22 2.44
CA ILE A 397 20.99 -23.99 2.95
C ILE A 397 19.98 -24.81 2.15
N SER A 398 20.07 -24.83 0.81
CA SER A 398 19.18 -25.61 -0.04
C SER A 398 19.30 -27.11 0.21
N PHE A 399 20.52 -27.61 0.48
CA PHE A 399 20.77 -29.01 0.82
C PHE A 399 20.23 -29.39 2.20
N ILE A 400 20.42 -28.52 3.21
CA ILE A 400 19.84 -28.69 4.55
C ILE A 400 18.31 -28.75 4.45
N LEU A 401 17.71 -27.81 3.71
CA LEU A 401 16.27 -27.77 3.49
C LEU A 401 15.76 -29.02 2.76
N GLN A 402 16.46 -29.47 1.71
CA GLN A 402 16.11 -30.68 0.98
C GLN A 402 16.14 -31.92 1.88
N LYS A 403 17.20 -32.09 2.70
CA LYS A 403 17.29 -33.19 3.66
C LYS A 403 16.19 -33.16 4.71
N MET A 404 15.84 -31.97 5.23
CA MET A 404 14.74 -31.83 6.18
C MET A 404 13.40 -32.24 5.56
N THR A 405 13.13 -31.85 4.31
CA THR A 405 11.92 -32.24 3.58
C THR A 405 11.86 -33.76 3.34
N THR A 406 12.98 -34.39 2.98
CA THR A 406 13.05 -35.86 2.81
C THR A 406 12.78 -36.59 4.13
N CYS A 407 13.37 -36.16 5.25
CA CYS A 407 13.10 -36.75 6.57
C CYS A 407 11.63 -36.63 6.99
N ILE A 408 11.00 -35.49 6.71
CA ILE A 408 9.57 -35.27 7.02
C ILE A 408 8.68 -36.16 6.15
N MET A 409 8.96 -36.30 4.85
CA MET A 409 8.23 -37.20 3.94
C MET A 409 8.30 -38.66 4.41
N TYR A 410 9.48 -39.13 4.81
CA TYR A 410 9.65 -40.48 5.37
C TYR A 410 8.85 -40.68 6.67
N SER A 411 8.84 -39.68 7.56
CA SER A 411 8.07 -39.71 8.80
C SER A 411 6.56 -39.80 8.55
N VAL A 412 6.04 -39.11 7.53
CA VAL A 412 4.61 -39.10 7.21
C VAL A 412 4.19 -40.41 6.54
N CYS A 413 4.98 -40.94 5.60
CA CYS A 413 4.73 -42.25 4.99
C CYS A 413 4.78 -43.39 6.01
N SER A 414 5.74 -43.37 6.95
CA SER A 414 5.84 -44.36 8.03
C SER A 414 4.59 -44.39 8.92
N ARG A 415 4.03 -43.23 9.28
CA ARG A 415 2.81 -43.13 10.10
C ARG A 415 1.55 -43.55 9.34
N LYS A 416 1.51 -43.37 8.02
CA LYS A 416 0.40 -43.80 7.18
C LYS A 416 0.35 -45.33 7.07
N ASN A 417 1.50 -45.98 6.88
CA ASN A 417 1.60 -47.44 6.84
C ASN A 417 1.30 -48.11 8.20
N MET A 418 1.55 -47.43 9.33
CA MET A 418 1.14 -47.94 10.66
C MET A 418 -0.39 -47.87 10.88
N ARG A 419 -1.09 -46.90 10.27
CA ARG A 419 -2.55 -46.76 10.42
C ARG A 419 -3.36 -47.68 9.50
N GLU A 420 -2.75 -48.21 8.45
CA GLU A 420 -3.38 -49.19 7.55
C GLU A 420 -3.18 -50.65 8.02
N ASN A 421 -2.33 -50.85 9.04
CA ASN A 421 -2.05 -52.17 9.65
C ASN A 421 -2.61 -52.30 11.09
N LEU A 422 -3.44 -51.36 11.52
CA LEU A 422 -4.26 -51.38 12.73
C LEU A 422 -5.72 -51.23 12.30
#